data_AF-A0A538HJ75-F1
#
_entry.id   AF-A0A538HJ75-F1
#
_cell.length_a   1.000
_cell.length_b   1.000
_cell.length_c   1.000
_cell.angle_alpha   90.00
_cell.angle_beta   90.00
_cell.angle_gamma   90.00
#
_symmetry.space_group_name_H-M   'P 1'
#
loop_
_entity.id
_entity.type
_entity.pdbx_description
1 polymer ?
#
loop_
_entity_poly.entity_id
_entity_poly.type
_entity_poly.pdbx_seq_one_letter_code
_entity_poly.pdbx_strand_id
1 'polypeptide(L)' 'MERAVAALSAAGYDEVVLWVLADNVRTRRFYEAAGWAADGAEVALEGLGLPEVRYRRRLG' A
#
# COMPACT_ATOMS: atom_id res chain seq x y z
N MET A 1 -3.41 -11.54 -1.51
CA MET A 1 -3.86 -10.14 -1.42
C MET A 1 -5.36 -10.00 -1.69
N GLU A 2 -5.87 -10.51 -2.82
CA GLU A 2 -7.28 -10.36 -3.19
C GLU A 2 -8.28 -10.77 -2.10
N ARG A 3 -8.08 -11.91 -1.44
CA ARG A 3 -8.95 -12.34 -0.34
C ARG A 3 -9.01 -11.34 0.82
N ALA A 4 -7.88 -10.74 1.18
CA ALA A 4 -7.84 -9.74 2.25
C ALA A 4 -8.57 -8.47 1.84
N VAL A 5 -8.38 -8.01 0.60
CA VAL A 5 -9.09 -6.85 0.06
C VAL A 5 -10.60 -7.11 -0.04
N ALA A 6 -11.01 -8.27 -0.53
CA ALA A 6 -12.43 -8.66 -0.58
C ALA A 6 -13.05 -8.72 0.82
N ALA A 7 -12.34 -9.23 1.81
CA ALA A 7 -12.81 -9.25 3.20
C ALA A 7 -12.96 -7.84 3.78
N LEU A 8 -12.04 -6.92 3.48
CA LEU A 8 -12.11 -5.53 3.93
C LEU A 8 -13.25 -4.75 3.26
N SER A 9 -13.47 -4.94 1.95
CA SER A 9 -14.63 -4.37 1.24
C SER A 9 -15.94 -4.91 1.82
N ALA A 10 -16.04 -6.23 2.05
CA ALA A 10 -17.22 -6.84 2.68
C ALA A 10 -17.47 -6.38 4.12
N ALA A 11 -16.43 -5.92 4.83
CA ALA A 11 -16.54 -5.33 6.16
C ALA A 11 -16.93 -3.83 6.14
N GLY A 12 -17.07 -3.21 4.96
CA GLY A 12 -17.53 -1.83 4.80
C GLY A 12 -16.42 -0.77 4.93
N TYR A 13 -15.15 -1.13 4.76
CA TYR A 13 -14.06 -0.15 4.66
C TYR A 13 -13.99 0.46 3.26
N ASP A 14 -13.71 1.76 3.18
CA ASP A 14 -13.63 2.50 1.91
C ASP A 14 -12.25 2.47 1.25
N GLU A 15 -11.19 2.27 2.03
CA GLU A 15 -9.82 2.22 1.52
C GLU A 15 -8.90 1.34 2.38
N VAL A 16 -7.81 0.89 1.75
CA VAL A 16 -6.70 0.21 2.42
C VAL A 16 -5.41 0.96 2.13
N VAL A 17 -4.57 1.07 3.15
CA VAL A 17 -3.25 1.69 3.06
C VAL A 17 -2.16 0.68 3.41
N LEU A 18 -1.00 0.81 2.78
CA LEU A 18 0.21 0.08 3.13
C LEU A 18 1.45 0.94 2.88
N TRP A 19 2.53 0.63 3.60
CA TRP A 19 3.83 1.29 3.47
C TRP A 19 4.81 0.34 2.79
N VAL A 20 5.60 0.86 1.85
CA VAL A 20 6.62 0.10 1.11
C VAL A 20 7.89 0.92 1.06
N LEU A 21 9.04 0.28 1.31
CA LEU A 21 10.35 0.91 1.09
C LEU A 21 10.41 1.57 -0.30
N ALA A 22 10.84 2.83 -0.35
CA ALA A 22 10.84 3.65 -1.55
C ALA A 22 11.72 3.05 -2.66
N ASP A 23 12.80 2.36 -2.30
CA ASP A 23 13.74 1.72 -3.22
C ASP A 23 13.32 0.30 -3.65
N ASN A 24 12.27 -0.28 -3.05
CA ASN A 24 11.80 -1.62 -3.37
C ASN A 24 10.95 -1.64 -4.64
N VAL A 25 11.60 -1.36 -5.78
CA VAL A 25 10.97 -1.24 -7.11
C VAL A 25 10.14 -2.48 -7.45
N ARG A 26 10.60 -3.68 -7.07
CA ARG A 26 9.86 -4.93 -7.35
C ARG A 26 8.52 -4.96 -6.61
N THR A 27 8.51 -4.67 -5.31
CA THR A 27 7.29 -4.66 -4.51
C THR A 27 6.35 -3.53 -4.92
N ARG A 28 6.89 -2.35 -5.23
CA ARG A 28 6.13 -1.22 -5.76
C ARG A 28 5.38 -1.59 -7.04
N ARG A 29 6.06 -2.19 -8.02
CA ARG A 29 5.43 -2.69 -9.26
C ARG A 29 4.37 -3.76 -9.01
N PHE A 30 4.57 -4.63 -8.03
CA PHE A 30 3.58 -5.64 -7.66
C PHE A 30 2.28 -5.00 -7.16
N TYR A 31 2.36 -3.98 -6.31
CA TYR A 31 1.18 -3.26 -5.82
C TYR A 31 0.54 -2.40 -6.91
N GLU A 32 1.33 -1.70 -7.73
CA GLU A 32 0.82 -0.93 -8.87
C GLU A 32 0.02 -1.80 -9.85
N ALA A 33 0.56 -2.97 -10.20
CA ALA A 33 -0.13 -3.95 -11.05
C ALA A 33 -1.43 -4.48 -10.45
N ALA A 34 -1.56 -4.44 -9.11
CA ALA A 34 -2.76 -4.86 -8.39
C ALA A 34 -3.74 -3.72 -8.08
N GLY A 35 -3.57 -2.55 -8.72
CA GLY A 35 -4.49 -1.42 -8.62
C GLY A 35 -4.28 -0.54 -7.38
N TRP A 36 -3.10 -0.59 -6.76
CA TRP A 36 -2.70 0.34 -5.72
C TRP A 36 -2.00 1.55 -6.32
N ALA A 37 -2.13 2.70 -5.69
CA ALA A 37 -1.47 3.93 -6.12
C ALA A 37 -0.71 4.58 -4.95
N ALA A 38 0.52 5.01 -5.22
CA ALA A 38 1.26 5.85 -4.29
C ALA A 38 0.54 7.19 -4.14
N ASP A 39 0.44 7.67 -2.90
CA ASP A 39 -0.35 8.87 -2.61
C ASP A 39 0.47 10.11 -2.27
N GLY A 40 1.80 9.98 -2.35
CA GLY A 40 2.77 11.04 -2.06
C GLY A 40 3.18 11.12 -0.59
N ALA A 41 2.56 10.37 0.33
CA ALA A 41 3.01 10.33 1.71
C ALA A 41 4.27 9.45 1.85
N GLU A 42 5.22 9.93 2.65
CA GLU A 42 6.49 9.28 2.92
C GLU A 42 6.79 9.36 4.43
N VAL A 43 7.33 8.28 4.99
CA VAL A 43 7.82 8.21 6.38
C VAL A 43 9.16 7.47 6.41
N ALA A 44 9.91 7.62 7.49
CA ALA A 44 11.06 6.76 7.74
C ALA A 44 10.62 5.51 8.50
N LEU A 45 11.04 4.33 8.03
CA LEU A 45 10.87 3.07 8.73
C LEU A 45 11.56 3.16 10.10
N GLU A 46 10.77 2.95 11.15
CA GLU A 46 11.23 3.05 12.53
C GLU A 46 12.43 2.13 12.79
N GLY A 47 13.48 2.68 13.40
CA GLY A 47 14.71 1.95 13.73
C GLY A 47 15.72 1.79 12.58
N LEU A 48 15.31 1.94 11.31
CA LEU A 48 16.21 1.82 10.16
C LEU A 48 16.42 3.13 9.39
N GLY A 49 15.51 4.10 9.54
CA GLY A 49 15.62 5.40 8.85
C GLY A 49 15.44 5.30 7.33
N LEU A 50 14.99 4.15 6.83
CA LEU A 50 14.79 3.91 5.40
C LEU A 50 13.45 4.51 4.96
N PRO A 51 13.39 5.23 3.83
CA PRO A 51 12.16 5.86 3.37
C PRO A 51 11.13 4.82 2.95
N GLU A 52 9.90 4.97 3.43
CA GLU A 52 8.72 4.22 3.01
C GLU A 52 7.69 5.15 2.39
N VAL A 53 7.14 4.74 1.25
CA VAL A 53 6.05 5.43 0.56
C VAL A 53 4.72 4.74 0.83
N ARG A 54 3.66 5.52 1.00
CA ARG A 54 2.31 4.99 1.22
C ARG A 54 1.61 4.72 -0.10
N TYR A 55 1.08 3.51 -0.21
CA TYR A 55 0.17 3.12 -1.27
C TYR A 55 -1.26 3.02 -0.72
N ARG A 56 -2.22 3.47 -1.51
CA ARG A 56 -3.66 3.40 -1.24
C ARG A 56 -4.37 2.57 -2.30
N ARG A 57 -5.42 1.88 -1.88
CA ARG A 57 -6.38 1.24 -2.77
C ARG A 57 -7.79 1.48 -2.25
N ARG A 58 -8.63 2.09 -3.09
CA ARG A 58 -10.06 2.24 -2.80
C ARG A 58 -10.75 0.88 -2.88
N LEU A 59 -11.66 0.66 -1.96
CA LEU A 59 -12.55 -0.48 -1.92
C LEU A 59 -13.90 -0.01 -2.46
N GLY A 60 -14.32 -0.63 -3.55
CA GLY A 60 -15.64 -0.38 -4.15
C GLY A 60 -16.74 -1.17 -3.47
#